data_AF-A0A4Q3SLA3-F1
#
_entry.id   AF-A0A4Q3SLA3-F1
#
_cell.length_a   1.000
_cell.length_b   1.000
_cell.length_c   1.000
_cell.angle_alpha   90.00
_cell.angle_beta   90.00
_cell.angle_gamma   90.00
#
_symmetry.space_group_name_H-M   'P 1'
#
loop_
_entity.id
_entity.type
_entity.pdbx_description
1 polymer ?
#
loop_
_entity_poly.entity_id
_entity_poly.type
_entity_poly.pdbx_seq_one_letter_code
_entity_poly.pdbx_strand_id
1 'polypeptide(L)'
;MTPETSRLVDYKLIPVAEGAYLFGEGQVWADPSVDHAVKLIGQLMDDPAETRAMGQRARRHMHTHFSTRAIGLRYTARLEELAALA
;
A
#
# COMPACT_ATOMS: atom_id res chain seq x y z
N MET A 1 2.63 3.51 1.36
CA MET A 1 2.96 2.93 2.68
C MET A 1 4.47 2.83 2.79
N THR A 2 5.01 3.03 3.98
CA THR A 2 6.46 3.07 4.27
C THR A 2 6.76 2.28 5.55
N PRO A 3 7.99 1.78 5.78
CA PRO A 3 8.36 1.09 7.02
C PRO A 3 8.04 1.90 8.30
N GLU A 4 8.05 3.23 8.22
CA GLU A 4 7.76 4.13 9.33
C GLU A 4 6.27 4.16 9.73
N THR A 5 5.40 3.75 8.80
CA THR A 5 3.93 3.81 8.90
C THR A 5 3.27 2.42 8.91
N SER A 6 4.04 1.36 8.72
CA SER A 6 3.50 0.00 8.57
C SER A 6 4.56 -1.06 8.76
N ARG A 7 4.14 -2.28 9.09
CA ARG A 7 4.96 -3.48 8.94
C ARG A 7 4.75 -4.04 7.53
N LEU A 8 5.80 -4.04 6.72
CA LEU A 8 5.76 -4.53 5.35
C LEU A 8 6.00 -6.03 5.35
N VAL A 9 5.05 -6.80 4.84
CA VAL A 9 5.16 -8.25 4.71
C VAL A 9 5.96 -8.56 3.45
N ASP A 10 6.96 -9.43 3.57
CA ASP A 10 7.71 -9.92 2.41
C ASP A 10 6.81 -10.73 1.48
N TYR A 11 7.13 -10.72 0.20
CA TYR A 11 6.35 -11.42 -0.81
C TYR A 11 7.24 -11.97 -1.91
N LYS A 12 6.69 -12.89 -2.69
CA LYS A 12 7.23 -13.32 -3.98
C LYS A 12 6.34 -12.79 -5.09
N LEU A 13 6.93 -12.35 -6.20
CA LEU A 13 6.15 -12.06 -7.38
C LEU A 13 5.82 -13.36 -8.09
N ILE A 14 4.52 -13.64 -8.25
CA ILE A 14 4.02 -14.80 -8.98
C ILE A 14 3.16 -14.33 -10.15
N PRO A 15 3.12 -15.04 -11.29
CA PRO A 15 2.22 -14.71 -12.38
C PRO A 15 0.76 -14.71 -11.92
N VAL A 16 -0.05 -13.80 -12.46
CA VAL A 16 -1.52 -13.93 -12.38
C VAL A 16 -1.92 -15.17 -13.17
N ALA A 17 -2.62 -16.11 -12.52
CA ALA A 17 -3.08 -17.32 -13.19
C ALA A 17 -4.11 -16.99 -14.28
N GLU A 18 -4.15 -17.82 -15.33
CA GLU A 18 -5.10 -17.68 -16.43
C GLU A 18 -6.54 -17.68 -15.89
N GLY A 19 -7.34 -16.70 -16.31
CA GLY A 19 -8.73 -16.54 -15.88
C GLY A 19 -8.91 -16.02 -14.44
N ALA A 20 -7.85 -15.81 -13.66
CA ALA A 20 -7.96 -15.32 -12.29
C ALA A 20 -8.31 -13.82 -12.21
N TYR A 21 -7.97 -13.05 -13.25
CA TYR A 21 -8.27 -11.63 -13.32
C TYR A 21 -8.46 -11.15 -14.76
N LEU A 22 -9.37 -10.18 -14.94
CA LEU A 22 -9.62 -9.60 -16.26
C LEU A 22 -8.40 -8.78 -16.72
N PHE A 23 -7.95 -9.03 -17.95
CA PHE A 23 -6.73 -8.42 -18.52
C PHE A 23 -5.45 -8.71 -17.71
N GLY A 24 -5.38 -9.90 -17.09
CA GLY A 24 -4.29 -10.31 -16.22
C GLY A 24 -3.03 -10.81 -16.94
N GLU A 25 -3.05 -10.92 -18.27
CA GLU A 25 -1.95 -11.45 -19.06
C GLU A 25 -0.67 -10.62 -18.86
N GLY A 26 0.42 -11.30 -18.49
CA GLY A 26 1.72 -10.65 -18.21
C GLY A 26 1.80 -9.90 -16.87
N GLN A 27 0.72 -9.86 -16.09
CA GLN A 27 0.73 -9.26 -14.75
C GLN A 27 1.24 -10.25 -13.70
N VAL A 28 1.60 -9.72 -12.53
CA VAL A 28 2.07 -10.49 -11.38
C VAL A 28 1.34 -10.09 -10.10
N TRP A 29 1.13 -11.06 -9.20
CA TRP A 29 0.70 -10.84 -7.82
C TRP A 29 1.90 -10.82 -6.88
N ALA A 30 1.82 -9.98 -5.84
CA ALA A 30 2.68 -10.09 -4.67
C ALA A 30 2.09 -11.15 -3.72
N ASP A 31 2.60 -12.38 -3.81
CA ASP A 31 2.22 -13.50 -2.95
C ASP A 31 2.88 -13.39 -1.57
N PRO A 32 2.12 -13.10 -0.50
CA PRO A 32 2.69 -12.73 0.79
C PRO A 32 3.22 -13.94 1.57
N SER A 33 4.33 -13.73 2.29
CA SER A 33 4.81 -14.70 3.27
C SER A 33 3.95 -14.67 4.53
N VAL A 34 3.13 -15.70 4.70
CA VAL A 34 2.30 -15.89 5.91
C VAL A 34 3.18 -16.00 7.17
N ASP A 35 4.27 -16.76 7.11
CA ASP A 35 5.20 -16.91 8.24
C ASP A 35 5.82 -15.57 8.65
N HIS A 36 6.19 -14.72 7.70
CA HIS A 36 6.69 -13.38 8.01
C HIS A 36 5.59 -12.50 8.60
N ALA A 37 4.37 -12.54 8.04
CA ALA A 37 3.24 -11.79 8.59
C ALA A 37 2.95 -12.16 10.06
N VAL A 38 3.00 -13.44 10.41
CA VAL A 38 2.82 -13.91 11.79
C VAL A 38 3.91 -13.35 12.72
N LYS A 39 5.18 -13.37 12.29
CA LYS A 39 6.28 -12.79 13.07
C LYS A 39 6.08 -11.29 13.31
N LEU A 40 5.66 -10.56 12.28
CA LEU A 40 5.38 -9.13 12.39
C LEU A 40 4.22 -8.83 13.35
N ILE A 41 3.15 -9.65 13.32
CA ILE A 41 2.04 -9.54 14.28
C ILE A 41 2.53 -9.75 15.71
N GLY A 42 3.40 -10.75 15.95
CA GLY A 42 4.06 -10.97 17.25
C GLY A 42 4.76 -9.72 17.74
N GLN A 43 5.62 -9.13 16.91
CA GLN A 43 6.37 -7.90 17.24
C GLN A 43 5.46 -6.71 17.58
N LEU A 44 4.30 -6.60 16.93
CA LEU A 44 3.33 -5.54 17.24
C LEU A 44 2.69 -5.72 18.62
N MET A 45 2.49 -6.97 19.06
CA MET A 45 1.95 -7.28 20.38
C MET A 45 3.01 -7.10 21.48
N ASP A 46 4.28 -7.34 21.18
CA ASP A 46 5.39 -7.20 22.12
C ASP A 46 5.65 -5.74 22.53
N ASP A 47 5.41 -4.78 21.63
CA ASP A 47 5.46 -3.33 21.94
C ASP A 47 4.17 -2.60 21.51
N PRO A 48 3.13 -2.60 22.37
CA PRO A 48 1.89 -1.89 22.09
C PRO A 48 2.06 -0.36 22.03
N ALA A 49 3.08 0.21 22.69
CA ALA A 49 3.29 1.64 22.74
C ALA A 49 3.86 2.15 21.40
N GLU A 50 4.89 1.49 20.87
CA GLU A 50 5.40 1.76 19.52
C GLU A 50 4.30 1.52 18.50
N THR A 51 3.57 0.41 18.60
CA THR A 51 2.51 0.07 17.63
C THR A 51 1.45 1.18 17.55
N ARG A 52 1.03 1.74 18.69
CA ARG A 52 0.13 2.91 18.70
C ARG A 52 0.77 4.13 18.06
N ALA A 53 2.04 4.42 18.36
CA ALA A 53 2.76 5.55 17.77
C ALA A 53 2.88 5.40 16.24
N MET A 54 3.21 4.21 15.74
CA MET A 54 3.20 3.87 14.32
C MET A 54 1.83 4.07 13.70
N GLY A 55 0.77 3.57 14.34
CA GLY A 55 -0.61 3.75 13.88
C GLY A 55 -0.99 5.22 13.74
N GLN A 56 -0.55 6.08 14.66
CA GLN A 56 -0.78 7.53 14.56
C GLN A 56 -0.01 8.18 13.41
N ARG A 57 1.24 7.75 13.16
CA ARG A 57 2.00 8.18 11.97
C ARG A 57 1.30 7.75 10.68
N ALA A 58 0.84 6.50 10.63
CA ALA A 58 0.13 5.93 9.49
C ALA A 58 -1.18 6.69 9.19
N ARG A 59 -1.99 6.95 10.23
CA ARG A 59 -3.23 7.72 10.12
C ARG A 59 -2.97 9.11 9.53
N ARG A 60 -1.98 9.84 10.05
CA ARG A 60 -1.60 11.16 9.52
C ARG A 60 -1.19 11.06 8.05
N HIS A 61 -0.34 10.10 7.70
CA HIS A 61 0.11 9.88 6.33
C HIS A 61 -1.07 9.65 5.37
N MET A 62 -2.03 8.80 5.75
CA MET A 62 -3.21 8.52 4.94
C MET A 62 -4.09 9.76 4.75
N HIS A 63 -4.35 10.55 5.80
CA HIS A 63 -5.13 11.78 5.67
C HIS A 63 -4.44 12.82 4.79
N THR A 64 -3.12 12.96 4.90
CA THR A 64 -2.36 13.96 4.14
C THR A 64 -2.25 13.59 2.66
N HIS A 65 -2.00 12.32 2.34
CA HIS A 65 -1.63 11.91 0.98
C HIS A 65 -2.69 11.11 0.22
N PHE A 66 -3.66 10.54 0.92
CA PHE A 66 -4.64 9.62 0.35
C PHE A 66 -6.09 9.95 0.75
N SER A 67 -6.34 11.14 1.29
CA SER A 67 -7.70 11.64 1.45
C SER A 67 -8.34 11.94 0.09
N THR A 68 -9.68 11.95 0.05
CA THR A 68 -10.44 12.32 -1.16
C THR A 68 -9.96 13.63 -1.76
N ARG A 69 -9.66 14.64 -0.93
CA ARG A 69 -9.11 15.92 -1.38
C ARG A 69 -7.72 15.76 -2.01
N ALA A 70 -6.81 15.06 -1.33
CA ALA A 70 -5.45 14.86 -1.85
C ALA A 70 -5.44 14.10 -3.18
N ILE A 71 -6.27 13.05 -3.30
CA ILE A 71 -6.40 12.29 -4.54
C ILE A 71 -7.07 13.11 -5.64
N GLY A 72 -8.15 13.84 -5.33
CA GLY A 72 -8.82 14.71 -6.29
C GLY A 72 -7.88 15.76 -6.89
N LEU A 73 -7.07 16.41 -6.05
CA LEU A 73 -6.06 17.37 -6.51
C LEU A 73 -5.01 16.73 -7.43
N ARG A 74 -4.59 15.49 -7.15
CA ARG A 74 -3.68 14.74 -8.06
C ARG A 74 -4.33 14.44 -9.40
N TYR A 75 -5.61 14.09 -9.42
CA TYR A 75 -6.35 13.87 -10.66
C TYR A 75 -6.49 15.16 -11.46
N THR A 76 -6.87 16.27 -10.82
CA THR A 76 -6.95 17.58 -11.47
C THR A 76 -5.61 17.95 -12.12
N ALA A 77 -4.51 17.89 -11.36
CA ALA A 77 -3.18 18.18 -11.88
C ALA A 77 -2.84 17.30 -13.09
N ARG A 78 -3.13 16.00 -13.01
CA ARG A 78 -2.84 15.08 -14.12
C ARG A 78 -3.69 15.36 -15.36
N LEU A 79 -4.96 15.73 -15.19
CA LEU A 79 -5.84 16.07 -16.30
C LEU A 79 -5.43 17.39 -16.96
N GLU A 80 -4.98 18.38 -16.19
CA GLU A 80 -4.43 19.64 -16.70
C GLU A 80 -3.15 19.39 -17.52
N GLU A 81 -2.24 18.55 -17.04
CA GLU A 81 -1.06 18.13 -17.79
C GLU A 81 -1.43 17.47 -19.13
N LEU A 82 -2.38 16.53 -19.10
CA LEU A 82 -2.82 15.82 -20.31
C LEU A 82 -3.52 16.75 -21.29
N ALA A 83 -4.33 17.69 -20.81
CA ALA A 83 -5.00 18.69 -21.64
C ALA A 83 -4.01 19.65 -22.31
N ALA A 84 -2.88 19.95 -21.66
CA ALA A 84 -1.82 20.78 -22.23
C ALA A 84 -0.94 20.06 -23.27
N LEU A 85 -1.01 18.72 -23.33
CA LEU A 85 -0.33 17.91 -24.34
C LEU A 85 -1.16 17.71 -25.63
N ALA A 86 -2.44 18.07 -25.59
CA ALA A 86 -3.37 18.02 -26.73
C ALA A 86 -3.34 19.32 -27.53
#